data_AF-A0A1Z3MZ40-F1
#
_entry.id   AF-A0A1Z3MZ40-F1
#
_cell.length_a   1.000
_cell.length_b   1.000
_cell.length_c   1.000
_cell.angle_alpha   90.00
_cell.angle_beta   90.00
_cell.angle_gamma   90.00
#
_symmetry.space_group_name_H-M   'P 1'
#
loop_
_entity.id
_entity.type
_entity.pdbx_description
1 polymer ?
#
loop_
_entity_poly.entity_id
_entity_poly.type
_entity_poly.pdbx_seq_one_letter_code
_entity_poly.pdbx_strand_id
1 'polypeptide(L)'
;MTNTNSVYVAWQAPDTRDWHVVGNLQERNSGYVFKYTKGALKSTKFTKFSGMTDVRETYVSEELFPLFKNRLLSPRRPEYPSFIKWLGFEEDSVNPIDILARSGGLRSTDQLQIFKKIEVDSEGKFEHFFFLHGLSYLNSMANDRVSELKPGQILRLCLDLQNEYDGDAVVVRADKPAEIVGYCPRYLSNDIKKMLLNDSKSITLTVEKISDDAPHNYRLLCKLSGKLNSACQSTLILQDEFEAIE
;
A
#
# COMPACT_ATOMS: atom_id res chain seq x y z
N MET A 1 17.25 -14.19 3.05
CA MET A 1 15.90 -13.91 3.58
C MET A 1 14.92 -14.62 2.66
N THR A 2 14.06 -15.47 3.21
CA THR A 2 12.96 -16.08 2.45
C THR A 2 12.00 -14.97 2.05
N ASN A 3 12.16 -14.47 0.83
CA ASN A 3 11.31 -13.45 0.23
C ASN A 3 9.91 -14.05 0.13
N THR A 4 9.10 -13.81 1.17
CA THR A 4 7.78 -14.42 1.27
C THR A 4 6.83 -13.45 0.59
N ASN A 5 6.55 -13.73 -0.68
CA ASN A 5 5.67 -12.90 -1.49
C ASN A 5 4.27 -12.88 -0.84
N SER A 6 3.97 -11.80 -0.12
CA SER A 6 2.79 -11.70 0.71
C SER A 6 2.23 -10.28 0.71
N VAL A 7 0.92 -10.21 0.84
CA VAL A 7 0.16 -8.97 0.97
C VAL A 7 -0.80 -9.08 2.13
N TYR A 8 -1.11 -7.94 2.72
CA TYR A 8 -2.11 -7.81 3.75
C TYR A 8 -3.39 -7.22 3.17
N VAL A 9 -4.52 -7.59 3.75
CA VAL A 9 -5.81 -6.99 3.49
C VAL A 9 -6.21 -6.15 4.68
N ALA A 10 -6.39 -4.85 4.47
CA ALA A 10 -7.04 -3.98 5.44
C ALA A 10 -8.51 -3.77 5.08
N TRP A 11 -9.34 -3.66 6.11
CA TRP A 11 -10.76 -3.36 6.02
C TRP A 11 -11.06 -2.05 6.74
N GLN A 12 -11.80 -1.14 6.09
CA GLN A 12 -12.25 0.09 6.73
C GLN A 12 -13.58 -0.12 7.47
N ALA A 13 -13.59 0.17 8.75
CA ALA A 13 -14.79 0.19 9.58
C ALA A 13 -15.76 1.30 9.07
N PRO A 14 -17.03 0.97 8.78
CA PRO A 14 -17.96 1.92 8.16
C PRO A 14 -18.38 3.06 9.11
N ASP A 15 -18.27 2.85 10.41
CA ASP A 15 -18.68 3.77 11.47
C ASP A 15 -17.57 4.72 11.91
N THR A 16 -16.36 4.20 12.16
CA THR A 16 -15.24 5.03 12.64
C THR A 16 -14.32 5.49 11.52
N ARG A 17 -14.39 4.86 10.33
CA ARG A 17 -13.42 5.00 9.23
C ARG A 17 -12.02 4.48 9.55
N ASP A 18 -11.84 3.81 10.69
CA ASP A 18 -10.58 3.17 11.06
C ASP A 18 -10.28 2.01 10.10
N TRP A 19 -9.00 1.83 9.82
CA TRP A 19 -8.52 0.70 9.02
C TRP A 19 -7.98 -0.37 9.96
N HIS A 20 -8.44 -1.60 9.78
CA HIS A 20 -7.91 -2.76 10.48
C HIS A 20 -7.26 -3.72 9.50
N VAL A 21 -6.05 -4.18 9.81
CA VAL A 21 -5.42 -5.24 9.03
C VAL A 21 -6.06 -6.56 9.42
N VAL A 22 -6.89 -7.13 8.54
CA VAL A 22 -7.75 -8.27 8.87
C VAL A 22 -7.22 -9.61 8.37
N GLY A 23 -6.24 -9.60 7.47
CA GLY A 23 -5.68 -10.85 6.97
C GLY A 23 -4.38 -10.70 6.21
N ASN A 24 -3.71 -11.84 6.04
CA ASN A 24 -2.48 -11.98 5.28
C ASN A 24 -2.68 -13.07 4.22
N LEU A 25 -2.43 -12.72 2.96
CA LEU A 25 -2.32 -13.63 1.84
C LEU A 25 -0.84 -13.83 1.53
N GLN A 26 -0.44 -15.08 1.38
CA GLN A 26 0.94 -15.46 1.10
C GLN A 26 0.99 -16.49 -0.02
N GLU A 27 1.86 -16.24 -0.98
CA GLU A 27 2.20 -17.22 -2.02
C GLU A 27 3.20 -18.26 -1.46
N ARG A 28 2.97 -19.51 -1.82
CA ARG A 28 3.79 -20.69 -1.51
C ARG A 28 4.08 -21.43 -2.82
N ASN A 29 5.05 -22.34 -2.78
CA ASN A 29 5.45 -23.12 -3.96
C ASN A 29 4.29 -23.87 -4.64
N SER A 30 3.25 -24.27 -3.89
CA SER A 30 2.11 -25.04 -4.37
C SER A 30 0.77 -24.28 -4.31
N GLY A 31 0.80 -22.94 -4.28
CA GLY A 31 -0.41 -22.11 -4.28
C GLY A 31 -0.38 -20.98 -3.25
N TYR A 32 -1.49 -20.77 -2.55
CA TYR A 32 -1.73 -19.63 -1.67
C TYR A 32 -2.20 -20.06 -0.29
N VAL A 33 -1.75 -19.34 0.72
CA VAL A 33 -2.19 -19.47 2.10
C VAL A 33 -2.79 -18.14 2.53
N PHE A 34 -3.98 -18.20 3.13
CA PHE A 34 -4.62 -17.06 3.77
C PHE A 34 -4.84 -17.33 5.25
N LYS A 35 -4.48 -16.35 6.08
CA LYS A 35 -4.79 -16.34 7.51
C LYS A 35 -5.41 -15.01 7.89
N TYR A 36 -6.40 -15.03 8.77
CA TYR A 36 -6.82 -13.80 9.44
C TYR A 36 -5.74 -13.33 10.40
N THR A 37 -5.65 -12.02 10.57
CA THR A 37 -4.75 -11.39 11.53
C THR A 37 -5.54 -10.76 12.66
N LYS A 38 -4.89 -10.42 13.78
CA LYS A 38 -5.55 -9.92 14.98
C LYS A 38 -6.38 -8.65 14.74
N GLY A 39 -6.13 -7.88 13.68
CA GLY A 39 -6.98 -6.75 13.32
C GLY A 39 -8.42 -7.17 12.97
N ALA A 40 -8.66 -8.41 12.52
CA ALA A 40 -10.01 -8.95 12.34
C ALA A 40 -10.82 -9.05 13.65
N LEU A 41 -10.15 -9.01 14.81
CA LEU A 41 -10.78 -9.05 16.13
C LEU A 41 -11.04 -7.65 16.72
N LYS A 42 -10.56 -6.58 16.08
CA LYS A 42 -10.64 -5.21 16.61
C LYS A 42 -12.05 -4.61 16.52
N SER A 43 -12.88 -5.12 15.62
CA SER A 43 -14.25 -4.66 15.44
C SER A 43 -15.22 -5.83 15.31
N THR A 44 -16.31 -5.78 16.09
CA THR A 44 -17.40 -6.76 16.02
C THR A 44 -18.21 -6.64 14.72
N LYS A 45 -18.06 -5.53 13.99
CA LYS A 45 -18.73 -5.29 12.70
C LYS A 45 -17.99 -5.91 11.52
N PHE A 46 -16.75 -6.35 11.71
CA PHE A 46 -16.03 -7.04 10.65
C PHE A 46 -16.73 -8.36 10.32
N THR A 47 -17.17 -8.48 9.07
CA THR A 47 -17.76 -9.72 8.56
C THR A 47 -16.68 -10.52 7.85
N LYS A 48 -16.54 -11.78 8.26
CA LYS A 48 -15.57 -12.72 7.69
C LYS A 48 -15.84 -12.92 6.20
N PHE A 49 -14.78 -13.21 5.46
CA PHE A 49 -14.85 -13.42 4.03
C PHE A 49 -15.57 -14.74 3.69
N SER A 50 -16.31 -14.72 2.57
CA SER A 50 -17.06 -15.88 2.09
C SER A 50 -16.16 -17.11 1.92
N GLY A 51 -16.59 -18.24 2.46
CA GLY A 51 -15.81 -19.49 2.46
C GLY A 51 -14.66 -19.54 3.47
N MET A 52 -14.45 -18.47 4.24
CA MET A 52 -13.40 -18.34 5.25
C MET A 52 -14.00 -17.86 6.57
N THR A 53 -14.91 -18.64 7.17
CA THR A 53 -15.77 -18.18 8.27
C THR A 53 -15.14 -18.28 9.66
N ASP A 54 -14.06 -19.05 9.82
CA ASP A 54 -13.32 -19.20 11.06
C ASP A 54 -12.04 -18.36 11.01
N VAL A 55 -11.88 -17.47 11.99
CA VAL A 55 -10.74 -16.56 12.06
C VAL A 55 -9.44 -17.23 12.53
N ARG A 56 -9.52 -18.43 13.11
CA ARG A 56 -8.34 -19.20 13.57
C ARG A 56 -7.82 -20.19 12.53
N GLU A 57 -8.61 -20.45 11.50
CA GLU A 57 -8.24 -21.44 10.47
C GLU A 57 -7.15 -20.94 9.53
N THR A 58 -6.36 -21.88 9.02
CA THR A 58 -5.40 -21.63 7.94
C THR A 58 -5.99 -22.11 6.63
N TYR A 59 -6.35 -21.15 5.77
CA TYR A 59 -6.93 -21.45 4.47
C TYR A 59 -5.83 -21.67 3.45
N VAL A 60 -5.92 -22.77 2.70
CA VAL A 60 -4.95 -23.14 1.65
C VAL A 60 -5.69 -23.38 0.35
N SER A 61 -5.12 -22.94 -0.77
CA SER A 61 -5.65 -23.19 -2.10
C SER A 61 -4.53 -23.26 -3.12
N GLU A 62 -4.64 -24.15 -4.13
CA GLU A 62 -3.70 -24.18 -5.26
C GLU A 62 -3.85 -22.93 -6.15
N GLU A 63 -5.06 -22.38 -6.24
CA GLU A 63 -5.35 -21.15 -6.97
C GLU A 63 -5.48 -19.94 -6.04
N LEU A 64 -5.34 -18.74 -6.61
CA LEU A 64 -5.59 -17.51 -5.87
C LEU A 64 -7.07 -17.44 -5.44
N PHE A 65 -7.32 -17.22 -4.14
CA PHE A 65 -8.68 -17.17 -3.61
C PHE A 65 -9.56 -16.17 -4.37
N PRO A 66 -10.85 -16.46 -4.60
CA PRO A 66 -11.76 -15.58 -5.34
C PRO A 66 -11.78 -14.13 -4.82
N LEU A 67 -11.64 -13.93 -3.50
CA LEU A 67 -11.53 -12.60 -2.88
C LEU A 67 -10.44 -11.74 -3.54
N PHE A 68 -9.26 -12.31 -3.79
CA PHE A 68 -8.12 -11.62 -4.37
C PHE A 68 -8.10 -11.71 -5.89
N LYS A 69 -8.46 -12.86 -6.47
CA LYS A 69 -8.53 -13.07 -7.93
C LYS A 69 -9.46 -12.07 -8.60
N ASN A 70 -10.57 -11.74 -7.96
CA ASN A 70 -11.52 -10.76 -8.46
C ASN A 70 -10.96 -9.31 -8.47
N ARG A 71 -9.91 -9.01 -7.70
CA ARG A 71 -9.21 -7.70 -7.76
C ARG A 71 -8.19 -7.65 -8.90
N LEU A 72 -7.98 -8.78 -9.55
CA LEU A 72 -7.28 -9.01 -10.81
C LEU A 72 -7.91 -8.26 -11.99
N LEU A 73 -7.19 -7.36 -12.67
CA LEU A 73 -7.54 -7.07 -14.06
C LEU A 73 -7.24 -8.32 -14.89
N SER A 74 -8.20 -8.76 -15.73
CA SER A 74 -7.98 -9.95 -16.55
C SER A 74 -6.89 -9.71 -17.59
N PRO A 75 -5.91 -10.62 -17.76
CA PRO A 75 -4.89 -10.52 -18.81
C PRO A 75 -5.44 -10.53 -20.24
N ARG A 76 -6.70 -10.94 -20.43
CA ARG A 76 -7.37 -10.95 -21.75
C ARG A 76 -7.90 -9.57 -22.16
N ARG A 77 -7.88 -8.59 -21.25
CA ARG A 77 -8.38 -7.25 -21.52
C ARG A 77 -7.38 -6.45 -22.36
N PRO A 78 -7.81 -5.72 -23.39
CA PRO A 78 -6.92 -4.91 -24.23
C PRO A 78 -6.07 -3.91 -23.45
N GLU A 79 -6.59 -3.38 -22.35
CA GLU A 79 -5.91 -2.39 -21.51
C GLU A 79 -4.91 -3.00 -20.50
N TYR A 80 -4.81 -4.33 -20.40
CA TYR A 80 -3.95 -5.00 -19.42
C TYR A 80 -2.46 -4.63 -19.57
N PRO A 81 -1.85 -4.59 -20.77
CA PRO A 81 -0.45 -4.18 -20.91
C PRO A 81 -0.19 -2.77 -20.39
N SER A 82 -1.06 -1.81 -20.72
CA SER A 82 -0.98 -0.44 -20.21
C SER A 82 -1.09 -0.41 -18.68
N PHE A 83 -2.03 -1.17 -18.12
CA PHE A 83 -2.20 -1.28 -16.67
C PHE A 83 -0.94 -1.80 -15.98
N ILE A 84 -0.34 -2.89 -16.45
CA ILE A 84 0.91 -3.44 -15.89
C ILE A 84 2.06 -2.44 -16.00
N LYS A 85 2.16 -1.75 -17.14
CA LYS A 85 3.14 -0.67 -17.32
C LYS A 85 2.93 0.45 -16.31
N TRP A 86 1.69 0.90 -16.06
CA TRP A 86 1.42 1.96 -15.07
C TRP A 86 1.87 1.53 -13.67
N LEU A 87 1.68 0.27 -13.29
CA LEU A 87 2.18 -0.29 -12.02
C LEU A 87 3.71 -0.28 -11.89
N GLY A 88 4.44 0.01 -12.96
CA GLY A 88 5.91 0.08 -12.96
C GLY A 88 6.56 -1.28 -13.10
N PHE A 89 5.86 -2.26 -13.66
CA PHE A 89 6.40 -3.58 -13.97
C PHE A 89 6.69 -3.74 -15.47
N GLU A 90 7.59 -4.68 -15.77
CA GLU A 90 7.85 -5.18 -17.12
C GLU A 90 6.99 -6.43 -17.38
N GLU A 91 6.51 -6.61 -18.62
CA GLU A 91 5.45 -7.57 -18.99
C GLU A 91 5.75 -9.03 -18.61
N ASP A 92 7.03 -9.42 -18.55
CA ASP A 92 7.46 -10.83 -18.40
C ASP A 92 7.61 -11.32 -16.95
N SER A 93 7.32 -10.50 -15.92
CA SER A 93 7.76 -10.79 -14.55
C SER A 93 6.72 -10.63 -13.43
N VAL A 94 5.45 -10.36 -13.75
CA VAL A 94 4.51 -9.90 -12.71
C VAL A 94 3.63 -11.04 -12.19
N ASN A 95 3.86 -11.43 -10.94
CA ASN A 95 2.96 -12.34 -10.25
C ASN A 95 1.71 -11.60 -9.71
N PRO A 96 0.61 -12.31 -9.42
CA PRO A 96 -0.62 -11.70 -8.91
C PRO A 96 -0.45 -10.93 -7.60
N ILE A 97 0.44 -11.38 -6.69
CA ILE A 97 0.66 -10.71 -5.40
C ILE A 97 1.27 -9.32 -5.61
N ASP A 98 2.21 -9.17 -6.53
CA ASP A 98 2.83 -7.89 -6.87
C ASP A 98 1.82 -6.91 -7.47
N ILE A 99 0.93 -7.40 -8.35
CA ILE A 99 -0.17 -6.58 -8.91
C ILE A 99 -1.08 -6.11 -7.78
N LEU A 100 -1.49 -7.01 -6.88
CA LEU A 100 -2.34 -6.65 -5.73
C LEU A 100 -1.67 -5.62 -4.83
N ALA A 101 -0.38 -5.84 -4.51
CA ALA A 101 0.40 -4.95 -3.65
C ALA A 101 0.51 -3.54 -4.24
N ARG A 102 0.78 -3.44 -5.54
CA ARG A 102 1.04 -2.17 -6.22
C ARG A 102 -0.24 -1.41 -6.58
N SER A 103 -1.28 -2.11 -6.98
CA SER A 103 -2.56 -1.51 -7.38
C SER A 103 -3.46 -1.14 -6.20
N GLY A 104 -3.18 -1.66 -5.00
CA GLY A 104 -4.04 -1.51 -3.84
C GLY A 104 -5.23 -2.48 -3.83
N GLY A 105 -5.43 -3.27 -4.89
CA GLY A 105 -6.58 -4.18 -5.05
C GLY A 105 -7.95 -3.50 -4.87
N LEU A 106 -8.03 -2.19 -5.18
CA LEU A 106 -9.18 -1.35 -4.85
C LEU A 106 -10.40 -1.73 -5.68
N ARG A 107 -11.57 -1.72 -5.03
CA ARG A 107 -12.88 -1.92 -5.66
C ARG A 107 -13.88 -0.93 -5.10
N SER A 108 -14.74 -0.39 -5.95
CA SER A 108 -15.81 0.54 -5.53
C SER A 108 -16.91 -0.12 -4.70
N THR A 109 -16.98 -1.45 -4.71
CA THR A 109 -18.06 -2.24 -4.11
C THR A 109 -17.78 -2.66 -2.66
N ASP A 110 -16.56 -2.43 -2.16
CA ASP A 110 -16.19 -2.79 -0.80
C ASP A 110 -15.19 -1.79 -0.22
N GLN A 111 -14.85 -2.01 1.05
CA GLN A 111 -13.96 -1.17 1.84
C GLN A 111 -12.66 -1.91 2.16
N LEU A 112 -12.13 -2.65 1.18
CA LEU A 112 -10.88 -3.38 1.34
C LEU A 112 -9.75 -2.70 0.57
N GLN A 113 -8.56 -2.76 1.16
CA GLN A 113 -7.32 -2.35 0.52
C GLN A 113 -6.27 -3.43 0.71
N ILE A 114 -5.60 -3.77 -0.38
CA ILE A 114 -4.52 -4.76 -0.40
C ILE A 114 -3.20 -4.03 -0.49
N PHE A 115 -2.23 -4.40 0.33
CA PHE A 115 -0.94 -3.72 0.33
C PHE A 115 0.16 -4.65 0.81
N LYS A 116 1.40 -4.31 0.48
CA LYS A 116 2.58 -4.94 1.08
C LYS A 116 3.04 -4.09 2.25
N LYS A 117 3.45 -4.71 3.35
CA LYS A 117 4.09 -3.98 4.46
C LYS A 117 5.48 -3.47 4.05
N ILE A 118 6.01 -2.49 4.77
CA ILE A 118 7.41 -2.11 4.61
C ILE A 118 8.27 -3.21 5.20
N GLU A 119 9.10 -3.84 4.36
CA GLU A 119 10.04 -4.88 4.76
C GLU A 119 11.42 -4.27 4.93
N VAL A 120 11.95 -4.38 6.14
CA VAL A 120 13.27 -3.86 6.51
C VAL A 120 14.26 -5.02 6.57
N ASP A 121 15.41 -4.86 5.93
CA ASP A 121 16.46 -5.87 5.94
C ASP A 121 17.23 -5.88 7.28
N SER A 122 18.18 -6.82 7.42
CA SER A 122 19.01 -6.98 8.62
C SER A 122 19.94 -5.79 8.88
N GLU A 123 20.19 -4.95 7.89
CA GLU A 123 20.98 -3.72 8.03
C GLU A 123 20.09 -2.49 8.34
N GLY A 124 18.78 -2.66 8.44
CA GLY A 124 17.82 -1.59 8.65
C GLY A 124 17.40 -0.85 7.37
N LYS A 125 17.83 -1.30 6.19
CA LYS A 125 17.49 -0.65 4.91
C LYS A 125 16.17 -1.18 4.37
N PHE A 126 15.48 -0.35 3.62
CA PHE A 126 14.26 -0.75 2.93
C PHE A 126 14.04 0.07 1.66
N GLU A 127 13.26 -0.51 0.75
CA GLU A 127 12.61 0.20 -0.34
C GLU A 127 11.15 -0.21 -0.41
N HIS A 128 10.28 0.74 -0.66
CA HIS A 128 8.84 0.51 -0.78
C HIS A 128 8.27 1.43 -1.85
N PHE A 129 7.31 0.93 -2.61
CA PHE A 129 6.75 1.65 -3.74
C PHE A 129 5.23 1.75 -3.61
N PHE A 130 4.70 2.92 -3.89
CA PHE A 130 3.28 3.19 -3.81
C PHE A 130 2.89 4.39 -4.68
N PHE A 131 1.62 4.43 -5.08
CA PHE A 131 1.06 5.60 -5.75
C PHE A 131 0.65 6.66 -4.73
N LEU A 132 0.85 7.93 -5.07
CA LEU A 132 0.22 9.00 -4.31
C LEU A 132 -1.28 9.01 -4.57
N HIS A 133 -2.05 9.23 -3.52
CA HIS A 133 -3.49 9.34 -3.57
C HIS A 133 -3.95 10.79 -3.59
N GLY A 134 -5.21 10.97 -3.97
CA GLY A 134 -5.90 12.25 -3.84
C GLY A 134 -5.64 13.27 -4.94
N LEU A 135 -4.83 12.94 -5.95
CA LEU A 135 -4.52 13.84 -7.07
C LEU A 135 -5.77 14.34 -7.82
N SER A 136 -6.81 13.50 -7.91
CA SER A 136 -8.10 13.88 -8.52
C SER A 136 -8.89 14.93 -7.73
N TYR A 137 -8.57 15.14 -6.45
CA TYR A 137 -9.18 16.17 -5.61
C TYR A 137 -8.35 17.47 -5.58
N LEU A 138 -7.15 17.45 -6.14
CA LEU A 138 -6.31 18.64 -6.25
C LEU A 138 -6.69 19.46 -7.48
N ASN A 139 -6.31 20.74 -7.47
CA ASN A 139 -6.59 21.66 -8.57
C ASN A 139 -5.77 21.29 -9.83
N SER A 140 -6.05 21.99 -10.94
CA SER A 140 -5.32 21.78 -12.20
C SER A 140 -3.81 22.07 -12.07
N MET A 141 -3.42 23.07 -11.28
CA MET A 141 -2.01 23.43 -11.09
C MET A 141 -1.19 22.30 -10.45
N ALA A 142 -1.76 21.59 -9.46
CA ALA A 142 -1.15 20.39 -8.89
C ALA A 142 -1.02 19.27 -9.92
N ASN A 143 -2.04 19.10 -10.76
CA ASN A 143 -2.02 18.11 -11.83
C ASN A 143 -0.98 18.44 -12.91
N ASP A 144 -0.86 19.70 -13.32
CA ASP A 144 0.18 20.18 -14.23
C ASP A 144 1.55 19.98 -13.60
N ARG A 145 1.68 20.28 -12.31
CA ARG A 145 2.93 20.10 -11.57
C ARG A 145 3.38 18.64 -11.56
N VAL A 146 2.46 17.68 -11.42
CA VAL A 146 2.79 16.25 -11.49
C VAL A 146 3.35 15.86 -12.86
N SER A 147 2.81 16.39 -13.96
CA SER A 147 3.33 16.14 -15.32
C SER A 147 4.76 16.64 -15.52
N GLU A 148 5.16 17.69 -14.81
CA GLU A 148 6.50 18.29 -14.94
C GLU A 148 7.58 17.57 -14.11
N LEU A 149 7.18 16.69 -13.18
CA LEU A 149 8.11 15.95 -12.34
C LEU A 149 9.00 15.03 -13.20
N LYS A 150 10.13 14.61 -12.64
CA LYS A 150 11.04 13.67 -13.29
C LYS A 150 11.33 12.47 -12.40
N PRO A 151 11.48 11.25 -12.95
CA PRO A 151 12.00 10.12 -12.20
C PRO A 151 13.28 10.47 -11.43
N GLY A 152 13.40 10.00 -10.20
CA GLY A 152 14.48 10.32 -9.26
C GLY A 152 14.33 11.67 -8.54
N GLN A 153 13.38 12.53 -8.92
CA GLN A 153 13.16 13.80 -8.23
C GLN A 153 12.67 13.56 -6.79
N ILE A 154 13.31 14.24 -5.84
CA ILE A 154 12.93 14.17 -4.42
C ILE A 154 11.64 14.95 -4.18
N LEU A 155 10.70 14.31 -3.48
CA LEU A 155 9.48 14.92 -2.96
C LEU A 155 9.59 15.11 -1.43
N ARG A 156 8.76 15.98 -0.86
CA ARG A 156 8.74 16.25 0.57
C ARG A 156 7.50 15.66 1.20
N LEU A 157 7.72 14.88 2.25
CA LEU A 157 6.70 14.38 3.15
C LEU A 157 6.41 15.46 4.21
N CYS A 158 5.13 15.76 4.44
CA CYS A 158 4.69 16.74 5.43
C CYS A 158 3.56 16.12 6.26
N LEU A 159 3.67 16.16 7.59
CA LEU A 159 2.62 15.66 8.47
C LEU A 159 1.43 16.62 8.44
N ASP A 160 0.24 16.10 8.13
CA ASP A 160 -1.02 16.84 8.10
C ASP A 160 -1.83 16.54 9.38
N LEU A 161 -1.29 16.97 10.54
CA LEU A 161 -1.79 16.58 11.86
C LEU A 161 -3.20 17.10 12.20
N GLN A 162 -3.74 18.03 11.40
CA GLN A 162 -5.08 18.59 11.56
C GLN A 162 -6.08 18.02 10.54
N ASN A 163 -5.69 16.99 9.78
CA ASN A 163 -6.56 16.35 8.81
C ASN A 163 -7.77 15.71 9.52
N GLU A 164 -8.98 16.11 9.12
CA GLU A 164 -10.23 15.67 9.75
C GLU A 164 -10.54 14.18 9.52
N TYR A 165 -9.88 13.53 8.56
CA TYR A 165 -10.18 12.16 8.14
C TYR A 165 -9.13 11.12 8.54
N ASP A 166 -7.90 11.56 8.84
CA ASP A 166 -6.76 10.72 9.18
C ASP A 166 -5.70 11.54 9.95
N GLY A 167 -5.64 11.40 11.28
CA GLY A 167 -4.67 12.13 12.13
C GLY A 167 -3.21 11.72 11.92
N ASP A 168 -2.95 10.69 11.12
CA ASP A 168 -1.62 10.27 10.69
C ASP A 168 -1.29 10.71 9.25
N ALA A 169 -2.21 11.42 8.58
CA ALA A 169 -2.08 11.80 7.17
C ALA A 169 -0.73 12.45 6.86
N VAL A 170 -0.13 12.01 5.75
CA VAL A 170 1.12 12.56 5.23
C VAL A 170 0.86 13.14 3.85
N VAL A 171 0.84 14.47 3.75
CA VAL A 171 0.75 15.18 2.49
C VAL A 171 2.11 15.22 1.82
N VAL A 172 2.12 15.08 0.50
CA VAL A 172 3.35 15.09 -0.31
C VAL A 172 3.36 16.34 -1.17
N ARG A 173 4.49 17.04 -1.16
CA ARG A 173 4.70 18.23 -1.98
C ARG A 173 5.95 18.13 -2.84
N ALA A 174 5.87 18.68 -4.04
CA ALA A 174 7.05 19.00 -4.84
C ALA A 174 7.77 20.23 -4.26
N ASP A 175 9.06 20.38 -4.56
CA ASP A 175 9.83 21.59 -4.26
C ASP A 175 9.98 22.45 -5.54
N LYS A 176 10.14 23.76 -5.37
CA LYS A 176 10.55 24.74 -6.39
C LYS A 176 9.75 24.67 -7.72
N PRO A 177 8.54 25.25 -7.79
CA PRO A 177 7.79 25.83 -6.68
C PRO A 177 7.21 24.74 -5.76
N ALA A 178 6.92 25.12 -4.52
CA ALA A 178 6.25 24.24 -3.58
C ALA A 178 4.79 24.06 -3.99
N GLU A 179 4.35 22.82 -4.16
CA GLU A 179 3.00 22.49 -4.59
C GLU A 179 2.62 21.11 -4.05
N ILE A 180 1.40 20.95 -3.57
CA ILE A 180 0.91 19.66 -3.09
C ILE A 180 0.63 18.77 -4.30
N VAL A 181 1.15 17.54 -4.27
CA VAL A 181 1.05 16.59 -5.39
C VAL A 181 0.31 15.30 -5.01
N GLY A 182 -0.17 15.21 -3.77
CA GLY A 182 -0.99 14.10 -3.30
C GLY A 182 -0.74 13.79 -1.83
N TYR A 183 -1.21 12.62 -1.42
CA TYR A 183 -1.07 12.07 -0.08
C TYR A 183 -0.47 10.67 -0.13
N CYS A 184 0.29 10.29 0.90
CA CYS A 184 0.64 8.89 1.10
C CYS A 184 -0.64 8.06 1.32
N PRO A 185 -0.67 6.80 0.85
CA PRO A 185 -1.76 5.88 1.17
C PRO A 185 -1.90 5.71 2.68
N ARG A 186 -3.15 5.64 3.16
CA ARG A 186 -3.47 5.55 4.59
C ARG A 186 -2.77 4.40 5.31
N TYR A 187 -2.64 3.24 4.65
CA TYR A 187 -1.94 2.09 5.20
C TYR A 187 -0.44 2.31 5.45
N LEU A 188 0.15 3.39 4.91
CA LEU A 188 1.54 3.81 5.17
C LEU A 188 1.65 5.05 6.05
N SER A 189 0.57 5.83 6.22
CA SER A 189 0.57 7.12 6.92
C SER A 189 1.22 7.03 8.30
N ASN A 190 0.77 6.09 9.13
CA ASN A 190 1.30 5.88 10.49
C ASN A 190 2.78 5.47 10.49
N ASP A 191 3.18 4.56 9.61
CA ASP A 191 4.57 4.10 9.50
C ASP A 191 5.49 5.25 9.08
N ILE A 192 5.10 6.02 8.07
CA ILE A 192 5.85 7.17 7.59
C ILE A 192 5.92 8.26 8.67
N LYS A 193 4.82 8.51 9.40
CA LYS A 193 4.81 9.45 10.54
C LYS A 193 5.80 9.03 11.61
N LYS A 194 5.80 7.76 12.03
CA LYS A 194 6.77 7.22 13.00
C LYS A 194 8.21 7.42 12.53
N MET A 195 8.49 7.11 11.25
CA MET A 195 9.82 7.30 10.66
C MET A 195 10.26 8.78 10.69
N LEU A 196 9.38 9.71 10.28
CA LEU A 196 9.66 11.15 10.27
C LEU A 196 9.91 11.71 11.67
N LEU A 197 9.12 11.29 12.66
CA LEU A 197 9.26 11.72 14.06
C LEU A 197 10.50 11.13 14.73
N ASN A 198 10.94 9.94 14.31
CA ASN A 198 12.16 9.32 14.82
C ASN A 198 13.42 9.99 14.23
N ASP A 199 13.51 10.07 12.91
CA ASP A 199 14.56 10.79 12.20
C ASP A 199 14.07 11.16 10.79
N SER A 200 13.74 12.44 10.59
CA SER A 200 13.29 12.98 9.30
C SER A 200 14.26 12.77 8.12
N LYS A 201 15.55 12.50 8.39
CA LYS A 201 16.57 12.24 7.35
C LYS A 201 16.78 10.75 7.08
N SER A 202 16.15 9.87 7.85
CA SER A 202 16.28 8.41 7.70
C SER A 202 15.59 7.87 6.46
N ILE A 203 14.65 8.63 5.88
CA ILE A 203 13.85 8.25 4.72
C ILE A 203 13.88 9.32 3.63
N THR A 204 13.70 8.90 2.38
CA THR A 204 13.60 9.76 1.21
C THR A 204 12.48 9.25 0.31
N LEU A 205 11.61 10.17 -0.13
CA LEU A 205 10.59 9.89 -1.14
C LEU A 205 11.06 10.45 -2.48
N THR A 206 11.12 9.61 -3.51
CA THR A 206 11.43 10.01 -4.89
C THR A 206 10.31 9.62 -5.84
N VAL A 207 10.18 10.39 -6.91
CA VAL A 207 9.37 10.00 -8.08
C VAL A 207 10.00 8.77 -8.71
N GLU A 208 9.24 7.69 -8.82
CA GLU A 208 9.65 6.50 -9.55
C GLU A 208 9.20 6.59 -11.01
N LYS A 209 7.91 6.86 -11.20
CA LYS A 209 7.29 6.91 -12.52
C LYS A 209 6.11 7.88 -12.55
N ILE A 210 5.94 8.54 -13.68
CA ILE A 210 4.79 9.37 -14.01
C ILE A 210 4.11 8.72 -15.22
N SER A 211 2.78 8.62 -15.20
CA SER A 211 1.99 8.05 -16.30
C SER A 211 0.77 8.94 -16.55
N ASP A 212 0.93 9.93 -17.40
CA ASP A 212 -0.11 10.93 -17.71
C ASP A 212 -1.31 10.34 -18.47
N ASP A 213 -1.11 9.20 -19.12
CA ASP A 213 -2.17 8.41 -19.75
C ASP A 213 -2.92 7.51 -18.76
N ALA A 214 -2.46 7.40 -17.52
CA ALA A 214 -3.08 6.59 -16.48
C ALA A 214 -4.21 7.34 -15.75
N PRO A 215 -5.20 6.62 -15.21
CA PRO A 215 -6.11 7.18 -14.21
C PRO A 215 -5.36 7.84 -13.05
N HIS A 216 -5.94 8.88 -12.43
CA HIS A 216 -5.27 9.68 -11.38
C HIS A 216 -4.63 8.85 -10.25
N ASN A 217 -5.26 7.74 -9.85
CA ASN A 217 -4.76 6.86 -8.79
C ASN A 217 -3.54 6.02 -9.18
N TYR A 218 -3.16 6.00 -10.46
CA TYR A 218 -1.97 5.33 -10.99
C TYR A 218 -1.01 6.30 -11.70
N ARG A 219 -1.20 7.62 -11.51
CA ARG A 219 -0.46 8.63 -12.28
C ARG A 219 0.93 8.91 -11.71
N LEU A 220 1.09 8.94 -10.39
CA LEU A 220 2.35 9.27 -9.72
C LEU A 220 2.79 8.14 -8.80
N LEU A 221 3.66 7.28 -9.33
CA LEU A 221 4.32 6.22 -8.57
C LEU A 221 5.56 6.79 -7.89
N CYS A 222 5.69 6.55 -6.59
CA CYS A 222 6.84 6.97 -5.81
C CYS A 222 7.56 5.77 -5.21
N LYS A 223 8.85 5.97 -4.94
CA LYS A 223 9.70 5.09 -4.15
C LYS A 223 10.06 5.78 -2.84
N LEU A 224 9.72 5.14 -1.74
CA LEU A 224 10.19 5.47 -0.40
C LEU A 224 11.35 4.53 -0.06
N SER A 225 12.50 5.09 0.25
CA SER A 225 13.66 4.31 0.69
C SER A 225 14.30 4.94 1.91
N GLY A 226 15.06 4.16 2.66
CA GLY A 226 15.69 4.67 3.86
C GLY A 226 16.50 3.63 4.61
N LYS A 227 17.08 4.08 5.74
CA LYS A 227 17.75 3.23 6.72
C LYS A 227 17.26 3.58 8.12
N LEU A 228 16.55 2.64 8.74
CA LEU A 228 15.97 2.79 10.07
C LEU A 228 16.93 2.29 11.14
N ASN A 229 17.02 3.02 12.24
CA ASN A 229 17.69 2.52 13.45
C ASN A 229 16.82 1.46 14.16
N SER A 230 17.41 0.72 15.09
CA SER A 230 16.74 -0.36 15.81
C SER A 230 15.50 0.10 16.58
N ALA A 231 15.52 1.31 17.14
CA ALA A 231 14.38 1.85 17.89
C ALA A 231 13.15 2.06 16.98
N CYS A 232 13.34 2.65 15.80
CA CYS A 232 12.27 2.82 14.81
C CYS A 232 11.77 1.47 14.30
N GLN A 233 12.68 0.52 14.00
CA GLN A 233 12.30 -0.81 13.54
C GLN A 233 11.37 -1.52 14.54
N SER A 234 11.69 -1.48 15.83
CA SER A 234 10.83 -2.06 16.87
C SER A 234 9.41 -1.48 16.87
N THR A 235 9.24 -0.18 16.63
CA THR A 235 7.91 0.46 16.59
C THR A 235 7.06 0.11 15.35
N LEU A 236 7.70 -0.32 14.26
CA LEU A 236 7.02 -0.79 13.06
C LEU A 236 6.62 -2.27 13.19
N ILE A 237 7.45 -3.08 13.86
CA ILE A 237 7.23 -4.52 14.08
C ILE A 237 6.09 -4.76 15.08
N LEU A 238 5.95 -3.92 16.11
CA LEU A 238 4.97 -4.08 17.21
C LEU A 238 3.52 -3.71 16.84
N GLN A 239 3.11 -3.92 15.60
CA GLN A 239 1.72 -3.72 15.20
C GLN A 239 0.97 -5.05 15.34
N ASP A 240 0.37 -5.27 16.52
CA ASP A 240 -0.40 -6.48 16.86
C ASP A 240 -1.34 -6.92 15.74
N GLU A 241 -1.91 -5.98 14.98
CA GLU A 241 -2.86 -6.27 13.91
C GLU A 241 -2.30 -7.10 12.75
N PHE A 242 -0.99 -7.13 12.54
CA PHE A 242 -0.36 -7.93 11.48
C PHE A 242 -0.10 -9.39 11.88
N GLU A 243 -0.21 -9.70 13.17
CA GLU A 243 0.00 -11.04 13.68
C GLU A 243 -1.18 -11.94 13.31
N ALA A 244 -0.88 -13.17 12.87
CA ALA A 244 -1.91 -14.16 12.62
C ALA A 244 -2.66 -14.48 13.92
N ILE A 245 -3.94 -14.80 13.80
CA ILE A 245 -4.71 -15.33 14.92
C ILE A 245 -4.28 -16.79 15.13
N GLU A 246 -3.98 -17.14 16.38
CA GLU A 246 -3.73 -18.52 16.83
C GLU A 246 -5.02 -19.27 17.19
#